data_AF-A0A8T3Q2F6-F1
#
_entry.id   AF-A0A8T3Q2F6-F1
#
_cell.length_a   1.000
_cell.length_b   1.000
_cell.length_c   1.000
_cell.angle_alpha   90.00
_cell.angle_beta   90.00
_cell.angle_gamma   90.00
#
_symmetry.space_group_name_H-M   'P 1'
#
loop_
_entity.id
_entity.type
_entity.pdbx_description
1 polymer ?
#
loop_
_entity_poly.entity_id
_entity_poly.type
_entity_poly.pdbx_seq_one_letter_code
_entity_poly.pdbx_strand_id
1 'polypeptide(L)'
;MNGERVGRAIRALRHRHDWTQAELGGRAGCSASIVSRLERGNLRACAIWTLERILTALGARLVTYVDWRGGELDRLLDADHALLQEWWSIRKQQANRPWESRQEVTYNHYGERGSIDDLSFDRTSGTLLVSELKTGIYDLQRTLAKMDEKERLAESIARRFGWKPRRVVTCLVIADTRTNRRRVASHAGLFGRFECRGRTANAWLREPTAAVSGLLILVPLSDVRVTHGRRAGRQRVRHSTARRSVDAVDASAHRVEISG
;
A
#
# COMPACT_ATOMS: atom_id res chain seq x y z
N MET A 1 17.64 -5.74 0.51
CA MET A 1 17.98 -6.03 -0.91
C MET A 1 19.23 -6.90 -0.95
N ASN A 2 19.18 -8.09 -1.55
CA ASN A 2 20.35 -8.97 -1.66
C ASN A 2 21.22 -8.52 -2.85
N GLY A 3 22.41 -7.95 -2.55
CA GLY A 3 23.31 -7.39 -3.57
C GLY A 3 23.90 -8.40 -4.53
N GLU A 4 24.23 -9.59 -4.06
CA GLU A 4 24.78 -10.65 -4.91
C GLU A 4 23.76 -11.10 -5.95
N ARG A 5 22.49 -11.25 -5.55
CA ARG A 5 21.41 -11.60 -6.49
C ARG A 5 21.21 -10.52 -7.55
N VAL A 6 21.23 -9.25 -7.16
CA VAL A 6 21.11 -8.12 -8.09
C VAL A 6 22.31 -8.07 -9.04
N GLY A 7 23.53 -8.22 -8.52
CA GLY A 7 24.76 -8.22 -9.33
C GLY A 7 24.81 -9.34 -10.37
N ARG A 8 24.43 -10.57 -9.97
CA ARG A 8 24.29 -11.70 -10.90
C ARG A 8 23.26 -11.44 -11.98
N ALA A 9 22.11 -10.85 -11.63
CA ALA A 9 21.07 -10.52 -12.61
C ALA A 9 21.56 -9.48 -13.63
N ILE A 10 22.25 -8.42 -13.17
CA ILE A 10 22.84 -7.40 -14.06
C ILE A 10 23.84 -8.05 -15.02
N ARG A 11 24.76 -8.88 -14.51
CA ARG A 11 25.76 -9.57 -15.33
C ARG A 11 25.11 -10.49 -16.36
N ALA A 12 24.14 -11.30 -15.95
CA ALA A 12 23.45 -12.23 -16.85
C ALA A 12 22.72 -11.51 -17.97
N LEU A 13 21.99 -10.42 -17.65
CA LEU A 13 21.30 -9.61 -18.65
C LEU A 13 22.29 -8.90 -19.58
N ARG A 14 23.40 -8.37 -19.05
CA ARG A 14 24.43 -7.73 -19.88
C ARG A 14 25.05 -8.72 -20.87
N HIS A 15 25.39 -9.93 -20.42
CA HIS A 15 25.95 -10.98 -21.27
C HIS A 15 24.94 -11.45 -22.32
N ARG A 16 23.65 -11.50 -21.99
CA ARG A 16 22.59 -11.82 -22.96
C ARG A 16 22.47 -10.80 -24.09
N HIS A 17 22.86 -9.55 -23.83
CA HIS A 17 22.91 -8.50 -24.85
C HIS A 17 24.28 -8.40 -25.55
N ASP A 18 25.24 -9.27 -25.22
CA ASP A 18 26.63 -9.23 -25.70
C ASP A 18 27.35 -7.88 -25.43
N TRP A 19 26.99 -7.21 -24.34
CA TRP A 19 27.58 -5.91 -23.99
C TRP A 19 28.76 -6.06 -23.04
N THR A 20 29.78 -5.26 -23.25
CA THR A 20 30.83 -4.98 -22.26
C THR A 20 30.29 -4.11 -21.12
N GLN A 21 31.00 -4.09 -19.99
CA GLN A 21 30.67 -3.19 -18.89
C GLN A 21 30.75 -1.71 -19.29
N ALA A 22 31.64 -1.37 -20.22
CA ALA A 22 31.78 -0.02 -20.76
C ALA A 22 30.55 0.39 -21.59
N GLU A 23 30.05 -0.50 -22.44
CA GLU A 23 28.86 -0.22 -23.26
C GLU A 23 27.59 -0.12 -22.42
N LEU A 24 27.41 -1.00 -21.42
CA LEU A 24 26.31 -0.86 -20.46
C LEU A 24 26.42 0.45 -19.68
N GLY A 25 27.63 0.82 -19.26
CA GLY A 25 27.91 2.12 -18.63
C GLY A 25 27.50 3.28 -19.52
N GLY A 26 27.93 3.27 -20.79
CA GLY A 26 27.56 4.29 -21.77
C GLY A 26 26.05 4.44 -21.95
N ARG A 27 25.33 3.33 -22.15
CA ARG A 27 23.86 3.33 -22.30
C ARG A 27 23.14 3.80 -21.04
N ALA A 28 23.67 3.48 -19.86
CA ALA A 28 23.12 3.91 -18.58
C ALA A 28 23.67 5.27 -18.11
N GLY A 29 24.53 5.92 -18.90
CA GLY A 29 25.28 7.15 -18.60
C GLY A 29 25.99 7.11 -17.23
N CYS A 30 26.77 6.06 -16.98
CA CYS A 30 27.64 5.87 -15.84
C CYS A 30 28.97 5.20 -16.27
N SER A 31 29.96 5.12 -15.37
CA SER A 31 31.25 4.51 -15.70
C SER A 31 31.20 2.97 -15.66
N ALA A 32 32.05 2.31 -16.45
CA ALA A 32 32.25 0.86 -16.41
C ALA A 32 32.58 0.35 -14.98
N SER A 33 33.29 1.16 -14.20
CA SER A 33 33.65 0.85 -12.81
C SER A 33 32.44 0.79 -11.87
N ILE A 34 31.37 1.55 -12.15
CA ILE A 34 30.09 1.44 -11.42
C ILE A 34 29.43 0.11 -11.75
N VAL A 35 29.37 -0.26 -13.04
CA VAL A 35 28.82 -1.55 -13.51
C VAL A 35 29.57 -2.72 -12.87
N SER A 36 30.91 -2.71 -12.89
CA SER A 36 31.75 -3.73 -12.26
C SER A 36 31.48 -3.89 -10.76
N ARG A 37 31.33 -2.78 -10.03
CA ARG A 37 31.01 -2.81 -8.60
C ARG A 37 29.64 -3.42 -8.33
N LEU A 38 28.64 -3.07 -9.14
CA LEU A 38 27.29 -3.61 -9.02
C LEU A 38 27.24 -5.11 -9.34
N GLU A 39 27.94 -5.57 -10.37
CA GLU A 39 27.99 -7.00 -10.73
C GLU A 39 28.64 -7.87 -9.64
N ARG A 40 29.54 -7.29 -8.84
CA ARG A 40 30.14 -7.93 -7.66
C ARG A 40 29.26 -7.81 -6.41
N GLY A 41 28.03 -7.30 -6.54
CA GLY A 41 27.06 -7.16 -5.47
C GLY A 41 27.26 -5.95 -4.56
N ASN A 42 28.19 -5.04 -4.88
CA ASN A 42 28.41 -3.82 -4.08
C ASN A 42 27.38 -2.73 -4.42
N LEU A 43 26.18 -2.91 -3.87
CA LEU A 43 25.08 -1.94 -3.99
C LEU A 43 25.31 -0.66 -3.18
N ARG A 44 26.06 -0.73 -2.09
CA ARG A 44 26.29 0.42 -1.17
C ARG A 44 26.98 1.59 -1.86
N ALA A 45 27.78 1.29 -2.89
CA ALA A 45 28.56 2.28 -3.61
C ALA A 45 27.80 2.90 -4.81
N CYS A 46 26.49 2.67 -4.94
CA CYS A 46 25.68 3.12 -6.06
C CYS A 46 24.39 3.80 -5.59
N ALA A 47 24.10 4.99 -6.14
CA ALA A 47 22.81 5.63 -5.95
C ALA A 47 21.69 4.78 -6.58
N ILE A 48 20.50 4.81 -5.97
CA ILE A 48 19.31 4.10 -6.46
C ILE A 48 18.98 4.51 -7.91
N TRP A 49 19.05 5.81 -8.20
CA TRP A 49 18.85 6.36 -9.55
C TRP A 49 19.79 5.77 -10.60
N THR A 50 21.05 5.50 -10.24
CA THR A 50 22.02 4.89 -11.16
C THR A 50 21.72 3.42 -11.40
N LEU A 51 21.30 2.69 -10.36
CA LEU A 51 20.85 1.30 -10.47
C LEU A 51 19.60 1.19 -11.35
N GLU A 52 18.64 2.11 -11.21
CA GLU A 52 17.44 2.18 -12.04
C GLU A 52 17.78 2.40 -13.52
N ARG A 53 18.68 3.35 -13.83
CA ARG A 53 19.15 3.60 -15.20
C ARG A 53 19.81 2.38 -15.83
N ILE A 54 20.65 1.67 -15.08
CA ILE A 54 21.31 0.43 -15.53
C ILE A 54 20.27 -0.66 -15.82
N LEU A 55 19.33 -0.88 -14.91
CA LEU A 55 18.29 -1.89 -15.11
C LEU A 55 17.39 -1.53 -16.30
N THR A 56 17.05 -0.26 -16.45
CA THR A 56 16.26 0.24 -17.59
C THR A 56 16.98 0.01 -18.92
N ALA A 57 18.28 0.32 -18.98
CA ALA A 57 19.11 0.07 -20.17
C ALA A 57 19.16 -1.42 -20.55
N LEU A 58 19.03 -2.32 -19.58
CA LEU A 58 18.96 -3.78 -19.78
C LEU A 58 17.55 -4.30 -20.12
N GLY A 59 16.52 -3.44 -20.12
CA GLY A 59 15.12 -3.82 -20.30
C GLY A 59 14.47 -4.40 -19.04
N ALA A 60 15.09 -4.22 -17.87
CA ALA A 60 14.57 -4.64 -16.57
C ALA A 60 13.99 -3.47 -15.78
N ARG A 61 13.19 -3.78 -14.74
CA ARG A 61 12.60 -2.78 -13.83
C ARG A 61 13.13 -2.97 -12.42
N LEU A 62 13.46 -1.88 -11.74
CA LEU A 62 13.77 -1.88 -10.32
C LEU A 62 12.46 -1.83 -9.53
N VAL A 63 12.18 -2.86 -8.72
CA VAL A 63 11.07 -2.87 -7.77
C VAL A 63 11.65 -2.94 -6.36
N THR A 64 11.43 -1.89 -5.57
CA THR A 64 11.87 -1.81 -4.17
C THR A 64 10.67 -1.78 -3.25
N TYR A 65 10.72 -2.56 -2.18
CA TYR A 65 9.83 -2.45 -1.04
C TYR A 65 10.66 -2.06 0.18
N VAL A 66 10.08 -1.21 1.02
CA VAL A 66 10.67 -0.86 2.32
C VAL A 66 9.92 -1.70 3.34
N ASP A 67 10.64 -2.59 4.01
CA ASP A 67 10.10 -3.38 5.11
C ASP A 67 10.57 -2.76 6.43
N TRP A 68 9.62 -2.43 7.29
CA TRP A 68 9.88 -1.96 8.65
C TRP A 68 8.95 -2.72 9.58
N ARG A 69 9.57 -3.47 10.51
CA ARG A 69 8.91 -4.22 11.58
C ARG A 69 7.70 -5.06 11.10
N GLY A 70 7.85 -5.74 9.95
CA GLY A 70 6.84 -6.69 9.48
C GLY A 70 5.52 -6.03 9.05
N GLY A 71 5.59 -4.89 8.35
CA GLY A 71 4.42 -4.18 7.81
C GLY A 71 3.97 -2.96 8.61
N GLU A 72 4.72 -2.54 9.64
CA GLU A 72 4.41 -1.34 10.42
C GLU A 72 4.62 -0.04 9.62
N LEU A 73 5.40 -0.08 8.52
CA LEU A 73 5.51 1.06 7.60
C LEU A 73 4.23 1.29 6.82
N ASP A 74 3.56 0.22 6.40
CA ASP A 74 2.24 0.31 5.80
C ASP A 74 1.29 0.97 6.80
N ARG A 75 1.44 0.63 8.11
CA ARG A 75 0.67 1.28 9.18
C ARG A 75 0.97 2.77 9.39
N LEU A 76 2.22 3.18 9.22
CA LEU A 76 2.58 4.61 9.30
C LEU A 76 2.08 5.40 8.08
N LEU A 77 1.92 4.73 6.94
CA LEU A 77 1.26 5.26 5.75
C LEU A 77 -0.29 5.22 5.86
N ASP A 78 -0.84 4.70 6.96
CA ASP A 78 -2.28 4.47 7.15
C ASP A 78 -3.15 5.72 7.16
N ALA A 79 -2.61 6.94 7.31
CA ALA A 79 -3.49 8.12 7.40
C ALA A 79 -4.45 8.22 6.21
N ASP A 80 -3.98 7.95 4.99
CA ASP A 80 -4.83 7.94 3.80
C ASP A 80 -5.70 6.67 3.70
N HIS A 81 -5.26 5.54 4.28
CA HIS A 81 -6.02 4.28 4.28
C HIS A 81 -7.16 4.31 5.32
N ALA A 82 -6.89 4.77 6.53
CA ALA A 82 -7.85 5.04 7.58
C ALA A 82 -8.91 6.06 7.12
N LEU A 83 -8.50 7.12 6.41
CA LEU A 83 -9.43 8.06 5.77
C LEU A 83 -10.33 7.34 4.75
N LEU A 84 -9.75 6.47 3.92
CA LEU A 84 -10.54 5.68 2.96
C LEU A 84 -11.51 4.72 3.66
N GLN A 85 -11.09 4.09 4.77
CA GLN A 85 -11.91 3.22 5.61
C GLN A 85 -13.07 3.98 6.25
N GLU A 86 -12.80 5.14 6.84
CA GLU A 86 -13.82 6.00 7.43
C GLU A 86 -14.85 6.45 6.38
N TRP A 87 -14.37 6.94 5.22
CA TRP A 87 -15.24 7.32 4.11
C TRP A 87 -16.13 6.16 3.67
N TRP A 88 -15.56 4.96 3.54
CA TRP A 88 -16.31 3.78 3.11
C TRP A 88 -17.37 3.35 4.13
N SER A 89 -17.04 3.41 5.41
CA SER A 89 -17.96 3.16 6.52
C SER A 89 -19.14 4.14 6.49
N ILE A 90 -18.86 5.45 6.40
CA ILE A 90 -19.87 6.51 6.29
C ILE A 90 -20.76 6.28 5.06
N ARG A 91 -20.17 5.94 3.91
CA ARG A 91 -20.95 5.72 2.69
C ARG A 91 -21.99 4.63 2.91
N LYS A 92 -21.60 3.50 3.51
CA LYS A 92 -22.52 2.39 3.80
C LYS A 92 -23.59 2.76 4.83
N GLN A 93 -23.25 3.55 5.85
CA GLN A 93 -24.23 4.06 6.81
C GLN A 93 -25.26 4.99 6.15
N GLN A 94 -24.85 5.74 5.11
CA GLN A 94 -25.74 6.55 4.27
C GLN A 94 -26.44 5.73 3.17
N ALA A 95 -26.35 4.41 3.17
CA ALA A 95 -27.16 3.57 2.29
C ALA A 95 -28.57 3.43 2.89
N ASN A 96 -29.60 3.28 2.05
CA ASN A 96 -30.94 2.94 2.52
C ASN A 96 -31.06 1.45 2.89
N ARG A 97 -29.97 0.83 3.36
CA ARG A 97 -29.84 -0.59 3.66
C ARG A 97 -29.03 -0.79 4.95
N PRO A 98 -29.44 -1.73 5.82
CA PRO A 98 -28.76 -1.97 7.09
C PRO A 98 -27.52 -2.86 6.90
N TRP A 99 -26.46 -2.32 6.31
CA TRP A 99 -25.19 -3.03 6.15
C TRP A 99 -24.56 -3.32 7.53
N GLU A 100 -24.54 -4.60 7.92
CA GLU A 100 -23.77 -5.03 9.09
C GLU A 100 -22.30 -5.22 8.67
N SER A 101 -21.39 -4.44 9.23
CA SER A 101 -19.99 -4.39 8.78
C SER A 101 -19.01 -4.84 9.85
N ARG A 102 -17.93 -5.50 9.44
CA ARG A 102 -16.77 -5.85 10.27
C ARG A 102 -15.51 -5.34 9.57
N GLN A 103 -14.74 -4.50 10.26
CA GLN A 103 -13.45 -4.01 9.77
C GLN A 103 -12.35 -5.01 10.09
N GLU A 104 -11.32 -5.08 9.25
CA GLU A 104 -10.08 -5.83 9.47
C GLU A 104 -10.30 -7.29 9.87
N VAL A 105 -11.15 -7.99 9.11
CA VAL A 105 -11.52 -9.37 9.38
C VAL A 105 -10.37 -10.29 8.99
N THR A 106 -9.63 -10.77 9.99
CA THR A 106 -8.55 -11.73 9.78
C THR A 106 -9.06 -13.14 9.49
N TYR A 107 -8.28 -13.90 8.71
CA TYR A 107 -8.55 -15.29 8.42
C TYR A 107 -7.27 -16.11 8.33
N ASN A 108 -7.42 -17.40 8.65
CA ASN A 108 -6.45 -18.44 8.39
C ASN A 108 -7.23 -19.70 7.97
N HIS A 109 -7.05 -20.17 6.75
CA HIS A 109 -7.80 -21.28 6.19
C HIS A 109 -6.90 -22.12 5.27
N TYR A 110 -6.69 -23.39 5.63
CA TYR A 110 -5.83 -24.33 4.89
C TYR A 110 -4.48 -23.76 4.43
N GLY A 111 -3.82 -22.95 5.28
CA GLY A 111 -2.52 -22.33 5.01
C GLY A 111 -2.57 -20.97 4.32
N GLU A 112 -3.73 -20.55 3.81
CA GLU A 112 -3.97 -19.19 3.35
C GLU A 112 -4.27 -18.29 4.55
N ARG A 113 -3.61 -17.14 4.60
CA ARG A 113 -3.75 -16.18 5.70
C ARG A 113 -3.80 -14.76 5.17
N GLY A 114 -4.61 -13.94 5.83
CA GLY A 114 -4.76 -12.53 5.49
C GLY A 114 -5.83 -11.84 6.32
N SER A 115 -6.19 -10.65 5.89
CA SER A 115 -7.33 -9.88 6.40
C SER A 115 -8.19 -9.40 5.25
N ILE A 116 -9.47 -9.13 5.51
CA ILE A 116 -10.38 -8.38 4.64
C ILE A 116 -10.57 -7.01 5.30
N ASP A 117 -10.23 -5.94 4.59
CA ASP A 117 -10.28 -4.57 5.13
C ASP A 117 -11.69 -4.24 5.64
N ASP A 118 -12.71 -4.57 4.84
CA ASP A 118 -14.11 -4.46 5.24
C ASP A 118 -14.97 -5.58 4.68
N LEU A 119 -15.68 -6.29 5.58
CA LEU A 119 -16.66 -7.31 5.24
C LEU A 119 -18.04 -6.85 5.69
N SER A 120 -18.97 -6.73 4.74
CA SER A 120 -20.31 -6.18 5.02
C SER A 120 -21.43 -7.08 4.53
N PHE A 121 -22.50 -7.21 5.31
CA PHE A 121 -23.65 -8.03 4.96
C PHE A 121 -24.96 -7.24 5.01
N ASP A 122 -25.72 -7.29 3.92
CA ASP A 122 -27.10 -6.82 3.87
C ASP A 122 -28.04 -8.03 3.95
N ARG A 123 -28.76 -8.15 5.07
CA ARG A 123 -29.74 -9.23 5.30
C ARG A 123 -30.88 -9.21 4.28
N THR A 124 -31.24 -8.03 3.79
CA THR A 124 -32.40 -7.82 2.92
C THR A 124 -32.21 -8.51 1.57
N SER A 125 -31.09 -8.21 0.90
CA SER A 125 -30.72 -8.82 -0.37
C SER A 125 -29.99 -10.16 -0.21
N GLY A 126 -29.47 -10.45 1.00
CA GLY A 126 -28.56 -11.58 1.22
C GLY A 126 -27.18 -11.37 0.60
N THR A 127 -26.78 -10.12 0.37
CA THR A 127 -25.51 -9.78 -0.29
C THR A 127 -24.38 -9.65 0.73
N LEU A 128 -23.31 -10.40 0.53
CA LEU A 128 -22.03 -10.18 1.20
C LEU A 128 -21.13 -9.33 0.31
N LEU A 129 -20.64 -8.22 0.84
CA LEU A 129 -19.72 -7.31 0.18
C LEU A 129 -18.33 -7.48 0.80
N VAL A 130 -17.37 -7.87 -0.04
CA VAL A 130 -15.96 -8.05 0.33
C VAL A 130 -15.19 -6.88 -0.22
N SER A 131 -14.79 -5.94 0.64
CA SER A 131 -14.17 -4.69 0.21
C SER A 131 -12.68 -4.67 0.49
N GLU A 132 -11.90 -4.27 -0.52
CA GLU A 132 -10.47 -3.96 -0.42
C GLU A 132 -10.25 -2.48 -0.64
N LEU A 133 -9.49 -1.85 0.25
CA LEU A 133 -9.24 -0.42 0.25
C LEU A 133 -7.77 -0.15 -0.10
N LYS A 134 -7.52 0.60 -1.17
CA LYS A 134 -6.16 0.90 -1.64
C LYS A 134 -5.95 2.39 -1.87
N THR A 135 -4.97 2.97 -1.19
CA THR A 135 -4.49 4.34 -1.48
C THR A 135 -3.68 4.39 -2.79
N GLY A 136 -3.06 3.27 -3.18
CA GLY A 136 -2.32 3.14 -4.43
C GLY A 136 -2.33 1.71 -4.98
N ILE A 137 -2.36 1.59 -6.31
CA ILE A 137 -2.22 0.30 -7.00
C ILE A 137 -0.76 0.13 -7.42
N TYR A 138 0.04 -0.59 -6.65
CA TYR A 138 1.46 -0.79 -6.97
C TYR A 138 1.70 -2.07 -7.77
N ASP A 139 1.06 -3.16 -7.34
CA ASP A 139 1.08 -4.48 -7.98
C ASP A 139 -0.35 -4.93 -8.27
N LEU A 140 -0.71 -4.91 -9.55
CA LEU A 140 -2.07 -5.24 -9.99
C LEU A 140 -2.36 -6.74 -9.85
N GLN A 141 -1.42 -7.60 -10.24
CA GLN A 141 -1.62 -9.04 -10.23
C GLN A 141 -1.82 -9.54 -8.80
N ARG A 142 -1.00 -9.06 -7.86
CA ARG A 142 -1.17 -9.38 -6.44
C ARG A 142 -2.48 -8.86 -5.87
N THR A 143 -2.91 -7.66 -6.26
CA THR A 143 -4.20 -7.10 -5.82
C THR A 143 -5.36 -7.97 -6.28
N LEU A 144 -5.37 -8.40 -7.54
CA LEU A 144 -6.43 -9.22 -8.11
C LEU A 144 -6.45 -10.63 -7.51
N ALA A 145 -5.28 -11.26 -7.37
CA ALA A 145 -5.13 -12.57 -6.75
C ALA A 145 -5.60 -12.57 -5.28
N LYS A 146 -5.27 -11.53 -4.51
CA LYS A 146 -5.74 -11.44 -3.12
C LYS A 146 -7.24 -11.23 -3.01
N MET A 147 -7.83 -10.51 -3.94
CA MET A 147 -9.29 -10.34 -3.95
C MET A 147 -10.01 -11.64 -4.36
N ASP A 148 -9.45 -12.42 -5.30
CA ASP A 148 -9.96 -13.76 -5.65
C ASP A 148 -9.89 -14.73 -4.46
N GLU A 149 -8.76 -14.74 -3.74
CA GLU A 149 -8.60 -15.48 -2.48
C GLU A 149 -9.67 -15.08 -1.45
N LYS A 150 -9.90 -13.78 -1.26
CA LYS A 150 -10.92 -13.27 -0.31
C LYS A 150 -12.32 -13.64 -0.72
N GLU A 151 -12.66 -13.55 -2.00
CA GLU A 151 -13.97 -13.92 -2.55
C GLU A 151 -14.30 -15.39 -2.26
N ARG A 152 -13.37 -16.30 -2.58
CA ARG A 152 -13.54 -17.73 -2.33
C ARG A 152 -13.71 -18.06 -0.83
N LEU A 153 -13.03 -17.33 0.04
CA LEU A 153 -13.09 -17.54 1.50
C LEU A 153 -14.24 -16.77 2.17
N ALA A 154 -14.89 -15.85 1.48
CA ALA A 154 -15.81 -14.88 2.09
C ALA A 154 -16.98 -15.55 2.79
N GLU A 155 -17.59 -16.57 2.19
CA GLU A 155 -18.76 -17.25 2.77
C GLU A 155 -18.41 -18.00 4.06
N SER A 156 -17.27 -18.72 4.08
CA SER A 156 -16.83 -19.45 5.27
C SER A 156 -16.48 -18.49 6.40
N ILE A 157 -15.85 -17.37 6.06
CA ILE A 157 -15.56 -16.27 6.98
C ILE A 157 -16.85 -15.65 7.53
N ALA A 158 -17.85 -15.39 6.68
CA ALA A 158 -19.12 -14.77 7.07
C ALA A 158 -19.93 -15.62 8.06
N ARG A 159 -19.85 -16.96 7.94
CA ARG A 159 -20.51 -17.89 8.87
C ARG A 159 -20.04 -17.72 10.32
N ARG A 160 -18.80 -17.24 10.56
CA ARG A 160 -18.29 -16.92 11.91
C ARG A 160 -19.11 -15.83 12.61
N PHE A 161 -19.78 -14.98 11.83
CA PHE A 161 -20.65 -13.91 12.34
C PHE A 161 -22.14 -14.27 12.28
N GLY A 162 -22.47 -15.55 12.01
CA GLY A 162 -23.85 -16.00 11.84
C GLY A 162 -24.51 -15.52 10.54
N TRP A 163 -23.74 -14.95 9.62
CA TRP A 163 -24.28 -14.46 8.35
C TRP A 163 -24.42 -15.61 7.34
N LYS A 164 -25.53 -15.59 6.60
CA LYS A 164 -25.86 -16.59 5.57
C LYS A 164 -26.06 -15.89 4.23
N PRO A 165 -24.96 -15.57 3.52
CA PRO A 165 -25.06 -14.87 2.25
C PRO A 165 -25.66 -15.76 1.15
N ARG A 166 -26.40 -15.13 0.25
CA ARG A 166 -26.92 -15.73 -0.99
C ARG A 166 -26.00 -15.47 -2.19
N ARG A 167 -25.18 -14.41 -2.08
CA ARG A 167 -24.19 -14.03 -3.08
C ARG A 167 -23.05 -13.23 -2.44
N VAL A 168 -21.88 -13.31 -3.06
CA VAL A 168 -20.70 -12.53 -2.72
C VAL A 168 -20.44 -11.53 -3.84
N VAL A 169 -20.13 -10.29 -3.48
CA VAL A 169 -19.72 -9.24 -4.41
C VAL A 169 -18.41 -8.66 -3.91
N THR A 170 -17.40 -8.62 -4.78
CA THR A 170 -16.13 -7.97 -4.47
C THR A 170 -16.19 -6.48 -4.79
N CYS A 171 -15.61 -5.66 -3.92
CA CYS A 171 -15.56 -4.22 -4.07
C CYS A 171 -14.11 -3.74 -3.92
N LEU A 172 -13.59 -3.07 -4.94
CA LEU A 172 -12.30 -2.41 -4.86
C LEU A 172 -12.53 -0.90 -4.72
N VAL A 173 -12.16 -0.37 -3.56
CA VAL A 173 -12.23 1.06 -3.25
C VAL A 173 -10.81 1.62 -3.33
N ILE A 174 -10.61 2.62 -4.20
CA ILE A 174 -9.27 3.13 -4.50
C ILE A 174 -9.25 4.64 -4.35
N ALA A 175 -8.18 5.19 -3.80
CA ALA A 175 -7.97 6.63 -3.83
C ALA A 175 -7.95 7.16 -5.28
N ASP A 176 -8.66 8.25 -5.51
CA ASP A 176 -8.79 8.88 -6.80
C ASP A 176 -7.57 9.76 -7.11
N THR A 177 -6.54 9.12 -7.66
CA THR A 177 -5.32 9.79 -8.12
C THR A 177 -5.13 9.61 -9.62
N ARG A 178 -4.44 10.56 -10.26
CA ARG A 178 -4.07 10.44 -11.68
C ARG A 178 -3.33 9.13 -11.98
N THR A 179 -2.46 8.68 -11.07
CA THR A 179 -1.72 7.42 -11.19
C THR A 179 -2.64 6.22 -11.13
N ASN A 180 -3.58 6.17 -10.18
CA ASN A 180 -4.53 5.07 -10.05
C ASN A 180 -5.48 5.02 -11.25
N ARG A 181 -6.03 6.16 -11.68
CA ARG A 181 -6.86 6.25 -12.90
C ARG A 181 -6.14 5.73 -14.14
N ARG A 182 -4.89 6.17 -14.34
CA ARG A 182 -4.06 5.69 -15.46
C ARG A 182 -3.85 4.18 -15.40
N ARG A 183 -3.53 3.63 -14.22
CA ARG A 183 -3.31 2.17 -14.05
C ARG A 183 -4.56 1.35 -14.34
N VAL A 184 -5.74 1.80 -13.90
CA VAL A 184 -7.01 1.15 -14.23
C VAL A 184 -7.25 1.20 -15.74
N ALA A 185 -7.07 2.36 -16.38
CA ALA A 185 -7.28 2.52 -17.81
C ALA A 185 -6.31 1.68 -18.66
N SER A 186 -5.02 1.67 -18.32
CA SER A 186 -3.99 0.89 -19.03
C SER A 186 -4.17 -0.62 -18.91
N HIS A 187 -5.00 -1.09 -17.97
CA HIS A 187 -5.24 -2.51 -17.72
C HIS A 187 -6.74 -2.84 -17.66
N ALA A 188 -7.55 -2.16 -18.49
CA ALA A 188 -9.01 -2.25 -18.44
C ALA A 188 -9.55 -3.70 -18.44
N GLY A 189 -8.95 -4.60 -19.24
CA GLY A 189 -9.34 -6.01 -19.29
C GLY A 189 -9.17 -6.76 -17.96
N LEU A 190 -8.12 -6.45 -17.19
CA LEU A 190 -7.89 -7.06 -15.88
C LEU A 190 -8.86 -6.54 -14.81
N PHE A 191 -9.40 -5.33 -15.00
CA PHE A 191 -10.47 -4.77 -14.17
C PHE A 191 -11.87 -5.09 -14.70
N GLY A 192 -12.00 -5.97 -15.70
CA GLY A 192 -13.28 -6.31 -16.34
C GLY A 192 -14.33 -6.79 -15.34
N ARG A 193 -13.92 -7.59 -14.34
CA ARG A 193 -14.82 -8.06 -13.26
C ARG A 193 -15.39 -6.95 -12.39
N PHE A 194 -14.79 -5.76 -12.37
CA PHE A 194 -15.33 -4.61 -11.66
C PHE A 194 -16.10 -3.71 -12.63
N GLU A 195 -17.11 -4.28 -13.28
CA GLU A 195 -17.91 -3.61 -14.33
C GLU A 195 -18.75 -2.46 -13.77
N CYS A 196 -19.21 -2.59 -12.53
CA CYS A 196 -20.04 -1.58 -11.89
C CYS A 196 -19.12 -0.53 -11.26
N ARG A 197 -19.11 0.70 -11.81
CA ARG A 197 -18.13 1.73 -11.45
C ARG A 197 -18.75 3.07 -11.07
N GLY A 198 -18.00 3.86 -10.31
CA GLY A 198 -18.30 5.27 -10.08
C GLY A 198 -19.70 5.51 -9.54
N ARG A 199 -20.52 6.31 -10.23
CA ARG A 199 -21.89 6.62 -9.79
C ARG A 199 -22.78 5.38 -9.75
N THR A 200 -22.66 4.47 -10.71
CA THR A 200 -23.44 3.23 -10.77
C THR A 200 -23.12 2.33 -9.57
N ALA A 201 -21.83 2.21 -9.22
CA ALA A 201 -21.42 1.46 -8.02
C ALA A 201 -21.97 2.09 -6.73
N ASN A 202 -21.95 3.43 -6.64
CA ASN A 202 -22.52 4.13 -5.49
C ASN A 202 -24.05 3.95 -5.39
N ALA A 203 -24.77 3.97 -6.51
CA ALA A 203 -26.20 3.70 -6.55
C ALA A 203 -26.50 2.26 -6.14
N TRP A 204 -25.75 1.29 -6.69
CA TRP A 204 -25.87 -0.12 -6.31
C TRP A 204 -25.62 -0.35 -4.82
N LEU A 205 -24.66 0.35 -4.21
CA LEU A 205 -24.42 0.23 -2.76
C LEU A 205 -25.61 0.71 -1.91
N ARG A 206 -26.41 1.67 -2.41
CA ARG A 206 -27.66 2.10 -1.75
C ARG A 206 -28.76 1.08 -1.91
N GLU A 207 -28.76 0.35 -3.02
CA GLU A 207 -29.78 -0.64 -3.38
C GLU A 207 -29.14 -1.85 -4.09
N PRO A 208 -28.59 -2.80 -3.31
CA PRO A 208 -27.85 -3.93 -3.85
C PRO A 208 -28.85 -5.01 -4.30
N THR A 209 -29.58 -4.77 -5.39
CA THR A 209 -30.57 -5.72 -5.94
C THR A 209 -30.06 -6.32 -7.24
N ALA A 210 -29.58 -5.50 -8.17
CA ALA A 210 -29.02 -5.95 -9.44
C ALA A 210 -27.83 -6.92 -9.25
N ALA A 211 -27.71 -7.91 -10.12
CA ALA A 211 -26.52 -8.76 -10.20
C ALA A 211 -25.37 -7.95 -10.80
N VAL A 212 -24.21 -7.99 -10.15
CA VAL A 212 -22.98 -7.34 -10.60
C VAL A 212 -21.81 -8.27 -10.32
N SER A 213 -20.83 -8.32 -11.21
CA SER A 213 -19.62 -9.13 -11.01
C SER A 213 -18.64 -8.52 -10.00
N GLY A 214 -18.75 -7.21 -9.75
CA GLY A 214 -17.88 -6.50 -8.81
C GLY A 214 -18.00 -4.98 -8.94
N LEU A 215 -17.57 -4.29 -7.89
CA LEU A 215 -17.59 -2.83 -7.81
C LEU A 215 -16.19 -2.23 -7.89
N LEU A 216 -16.04 -1.11 -8.60
CA LEU A 216 -14.87 -0.25 -8.50
C LEU A 216 -15.28 1.20 -8.19
N ILE A 217 -14.81 1.69 -7.05
CA ILE A 217 -15.11 3.03 -6.55
C ILE A 217 -13.81 3.81 -6.40
N LEU A 218 -13.74 4.97 -7.05
CA LEU A 218 -12.64 5.92 -6.91
C LEU A 218 -13.07 7.02 -5.94
N VAL A 219 -12.26 7.28 -4.92
CA VAL A 219 -12.55 8.21 -3.82
C VAL A 219 -11.52 9.34 -3.80
N PRO A 220 -11.91 10.59 -4.09
CA PRO A 220 -11.02 11.72 -3.90
C PRO A 220 -10.66 11.85 -2.42
N LEU A 221 -9.37 11.73 -2.08
CA LEU A 221 -8.91 11.90 -0.69
C LEU A 221 -9.13 13.34 -0.18
N SER A 222 -9.49 14.29 -1.05
CA SER A 222 -10.01 15.61 -0.68
C SER A 222 -11.41 15.54 -0.06
N ASP A 223 -12.25 14.60 -0.50
CA ASP A 223 -13.64 14.46 -0.07
C ASP A 223 -13.73 13.83 1.33
N VAL A 224 -12.63 13.28 1.83
CA VAL A 224 -12.49 12.78 3.20
C VAL A 224 -12.10 13.90 4.18
N ARG A 225 -11.71 15.09 3.69
CA ARG A 225 -11.13 16.18 4.53
C ARG A 225 -12.13 16.92 5.42
N VAL A 226 -13.40 16.53 5.50
CA VAL A 226 -14.40 17.30 6.26
C VAL A 226 -14.35 17.02 7.77
N THR A 227 -13.66 15.98 8.25
CA THR A 227 -13.59 15.70 9.69
C THR A 227 -12.24 15.07 10.07
N HIS A 228 -11.42 15.84 10.78
CA HIS A 228 -10.27 15.41 11.61
C HIS A 228 -9.17 14.51 11.00
N GLY A 229 -7.98 15.07 10.72
CA GLY A 229 -6.76 14.25 10.60
C GLY A 229 -5.49 14.98 10.18
N ARG A 230 -4.50 15.04 11.08
CA ARG A 230 -3.15 15.60 10.83
C ARG A 230 -2.34 14.63 9.96
N ARG A 231 -1.65 15.14 8.92
CA ARG A 231 -0.85 14.34 7.98
C ARG A 231 0.44 13.79 8.61
N ALA A 232 0.66 12.48 8.53
CA ALA A 232 1.99 11.89 8.65
C ALA A 232 2.75 12.00 7.31
N GLY A 233 4.07 12.19 7.36
CA GLY A 233 4.97 12.11 6.19
C GLY A 233 5.19 13.39 5.37
N ARG A 234 4.50 14.50 5.67
CA ARG A 234 4.67 15.78 4.95
C ARG A 234 4.95 16.99 5.85
N GLN A 235 5.42 16.76 7.07
CA GLN A 235 5.90 17.81 7.96
C GLN A 235 7.42 17.95 7.85
N ARG A 236 7.88 19.18 7.64
CA ARG A 236 9.28 19.54 7.89
C ARG A 236 9.46 19.55 9.40
N VAL A 237 10.09 18.52 9.96
CA VAL A 237 10.49 18.52 11.36
C VAL A 237 11.57 19.61 11.52
N ARG A 238 11.26 20.66 12.26
CA ARG A 238 12.27 21.64 12.68
C ARG A 238 12.89 21.12 13.97
N HIS A 239 14.22 21.00 14.00
CA HIS A 239 14.92 20.81 15.26
C HIS A 239 14.59 22.00 16.15
N SER A 240 13.99 21.75 17.32
CA SER A 240 13.94 22.75 18.37
C SER A 240 15.37 22.91 18.87
N THR A 241 16.01 24.04 18.55
CA THR A 241 17.17 24.49 19.30
C THR A 241 16.70 24.68 20.74
N ALA A 242 17.02 23.72 21.59
CA ALA A 242 16.74 23.82 23.02
C ALA A 242 17.38 25.12 23.53
N ARG A 243 16.53 26.02 24.04
CA ARG A 243 16.97 27.17 24.83
C ARG A 243 17.86 26.62 25.95
N ARG A 244 19.14 26.96 25.93
CA ARG A 244 19.95 26.94 27.16
C ARG A 244 19.27 27.92 28.12
N SER A 245 18.53 27.38 29.09
CA SER A 245 18.09 28.15 30.25
C SER A 245 19.34 28.48 31.05
N VAL A 246 19.69 29.76 31.01
CA VAL A 246 20.62 30.42 31.91
C VAL A 246 19.84 30.72 33.20
N ASP A 247 20.48 30.41 34.34
CA ASP A 247 20.18 30.79 35.73
C ASP A 247 19.00 30.10 36.44
N ALA A 248 19.02 29.73 37.73
CA ALA A 248 19.99 29.62 38.83
C ALA A 248 19.23 28.82 39.95
N VAL A 249 19.73 28.30 41.08
CA VAL A 249 20.47 28.89 42.21
C VAL A 249 20.74 27.72 43.18
N ASP A 250 21.97 27.68 43.70
CA ASP A 250 22.38 27.36 45.08
C ASP A 250 21.66 26.27 45.90
N ALA A 251 22.43 25.25 46.30
CA ALA A 251 22.20 24.52 47.53
C ALA A 251 23.53 23.96 48.08
N SER A 252 23.80 24.36 49.32
CA SER A 252 24.63 23.68 50.33
C SER A 252 26.16 23.80 50.23
N ALA A 253 26.65 24.90 50.80
CA ALA A 253 27.90 24.93 51.56
C ALA A 253 27.83 23.91 52.73
N HIS A 254 28.65 22.86 52.70
CA HIS A 254 29.24 22.21 53.88
C HIS A 254 30.24 21.09 53.54
N ARG A 255 31.54 21.39 53.70
CA ARG A 255 32.66 20.56 54.25
C ARG A 255 33.98 21.23 53.85
N VAL A 256 34.62 21.97 54.75
CA VAL A 256 35.62 21.50 55.74
C VAL A 256 36.88 20.94 55.06
N GLU A 257 37.86 21.85 54.95
CA GLU A 257 39.30 21.79 55.24
C GLU A 257 40.18 20.56 54.91
N ILE A 258 41.49 20.92 54.79
CA ILE A 258 42.74 20.14 54.94
C ILE A 258 43.27 19.62 53.58
N SER A 259 44.49 19.90 53.09
CA SER A 259 45.74 20.48 53.64
C SER A 259 46.68 20.87 52.48
N GLY A 260 47.64 21.76 52.74
CA GLY A 260 48.94 21.79 52.05
C GLY A 260 49.24 23.06 51.29
#